data_AF-A0A355BLN6-F1
#
_entry.id   AF-A0A355BLN6-F1
#
_cell.length_a   1.000
_cell.length_b   1.000
_cell.length_c   1.000
_cell.angle_alpha   90.00
_cell.angle_beta   90.00
_cell.angle_gamma   90.00
#
_symmetry.space_group_name_H-M   'P 1'
#
loop_
_entity.id
_entity.type
_entity.pdbx_description
1 polymer ?
#
loop_
_entity_poly.entity_id
_entity_poly.type
_entity_poly.pdbx_seq_one_letter_code
_entity_poly.pdbx_strand_id
1 'polypeptide(L)' 'MDMWFCPNCNSRAVGKVGQEHYYCSDCCVEFARRKDGVVLFEVADDGTLVAFATCQPTI' A
#
# COMPACT_ATOMS: atom_id res chain seq x y z
N MET A 1 18.71 6.61 7.91
CA MET A 1 17.62 5.62 7.81
C MET A 1 16.51 6.23 6.98
N ASP A 2 16.09 5.57 5.91
CA ASP A 2 14.94 6.00 5.11
C ASP A 2 13.67 5.77 5.93
N MET A 3 13.00 6.85 6.31
CA MET A 3 11.86 6.83 7.23
C MET A 3 10.59 6.86 6.37
N TRP A 4 10.11 5.67 5.99
CA TRP A 4 8.93 5.55 5.14
C TRP A 4 7.67 5.81 5.94
N PHE A 5 6.81 6.71 5.45
CA PHE A 5 5.47 6.93 5.99
C PHE A 5 4.46 6.25 5.08
N CYS A 6 3.43 5.65 5.68
CA CYS A 6 2.35 5.04 4.91
C CYS A 6 1.66 6.13 4.08
N PRO A 7 1.54 6.01 2.75
CA PRO A 7 0.86 7.00 1.93
C PRO A 7 -0.65 7.05 2.17
N ASN A 8 -1.23 6.04 2.83
CA ASN A 8 -2.66 5.97 3.17
C ASN A 8 -3.00 6.69 4.48
N CYS A 9 -2.37 6.27 5.60
CA CYS A 9 -2.69 6.81 6.93
C CYS A 9 -1.59 7.69 7.54
N ASN A 10 -0.48 7.90 6.83
CA ASN A 10 0.69 8.65 7.30
C ASN A 10 1.36 8.08 8.57
N SER A 11 1.06 6.83 8.93
CA SER A 11 1.68 6.12 10.05
C SER A 11 3.12 5.71 9.73
N ARG A 12 3.90 5.54 10.81
CA ARG A 12 5.29 5.06 10.79
C ARG A 12 5.39 3.55 10.92
N ALA A 13 4.27 2.88 11.15
CA ALA A 13 4.19 1.43 11.28
C ALA A 13 4.29 0.74 9.92
N VAL A 14 5.29 1.11 9.11
CA VAL A 14 5.57 0.57 7.78
C VAL A 14 6.75 -0.38 7.85
N GLY A 15 6.54 -1.62 7.43
CA GLY A 15 7.59 -2.63 7.25
C GLY A 15 7.85 -2.93 5.77
N LYS A 16 9.09 -3.25 5.41
CA LYS A 16 9.43 -3.72 4.05
C LYS A 16 9.13 -5.21 3.95
N VAL A 17 8.26 -5.60 3.03
CA VAL A 17 7.81 -7.00 2.82
C VAL A 17 8.36 -7.62 1.53
N GLY A 18 8.92 -6.82 0.62
CA GLY A 18 9.55 -7.28 -0.62
C GLY A 18 10.57 -6.27 -1.15
N GLN A 19 11.17 -6.53 -2.32
CA GLN A 19 12.25 -5.67 -2.87
C GLN A 19 11.84 -4.19 -3.01
N GLU A 20 10.59 -3.94 -3.41
CA GLU A 20 9.99 -2.61 -3.55
C GLU A 20 8.60 -2.53 -2.89
N HIS A 21 8.25 -3.50 -2.03
CA HIS A 21 6.94 -3.62 -1.41
C HIS A 21 7.03 -3.35 0.09
N TYR A 22 6.03 -2.65 0.60
CA TYR A 22 5.92 -2.18 1.96
C TYR A 22 4.51 -2.42 2.49
N TYR A 23 4.39 -2.77 3.75
CA TYR A 23 3.12 -3.02 4.41
C TYR A 23 2.96 -2.12 5.63
N CYS A 24 1.78 -1.53 5.81
CA CYS A 24 1.45 -0.75 6.98
C CYS A 24 0.58 -1.55 7.95
N SER A 25 1.08 -1.80 9.15
CA SER A 25 0.35 -2.56 10.18
C SER A 25 -0.78 -1.78 10.86
N ASP A 26 -0.88 -0.47 10.61
CA ASP A 26 -1.87 0.41 11.25
C ASP A 26 -3.18 0.47 10.44
N CYS A 27 -3.09 0.52 9.11
CA CYS A 27 -4.24 0.55 8.21
C CYS A 27 -4.34 -0.70 7.31
N CYS A 28 -3.50 -1.70 7.55
CA CYS A 28 -3.49 -2.99 6.85
C CYS A 28 -3.40 -2.90 5.32
N VAL A 29 -2.72 -1.88 4.80
CA VAL A 29 -2.50 -1.71 3.35
C VAL A 29 -1.08 -2.11 2.97
N GLU A 30 -0.94 -2.76 1.82
CA GLU A 30 0.35 -2.93 1.15
C GLU A 30 0.52 -1.83 0.11
N PHE A 31 1.74 -1.39 -0.14
CA PHE A 31 2.05 -0.49 -1.24
C PHE A 31 3.42 -0.80 -1.85
N ALA A 32 3.51 -0.69 -3.16
CA ALA A 32 4.73 -0.90 -3.91
C ALA A 32 5.25 0.41 -4.48
N ARG A 33 6.55 0.66 -4.29
CA ARG A 33 7.24 1.75 -4.96
C ARG A 33 7.58 1.32 -6.39
N ARG A 34 7.17 2.10 -7.37
CA ARG A 34 7.62 1.98 -8.76
C ARG A 34 8.38 3.25 -9.13
N LYS A 35 9.11 3.20 -10.26
CA LYS A 35 9.80 4.39 -10.78
C LYS A 35 8.86 5.58 -11.05
N ASP A 36 7.59 5.29 -11.34
CA ASP A 36 6.58 6.27 -11.72
C ASP A 36 5.67 6.74 -10.56
N GLY A 37 5.79 6.13 -9.39
CA GLY A 37 4.92 6.46 -8.25
C GLY A 37 4.79 5.34 -7.24
N VAL A 38 3.78 5.43 -6.38
CA VAL A 38 3.42 4.41 -5.39
C VAL A 38 2.07 3.84 -5.75
N VAL A 39 1.97 2.51 -5.78
CA VAL A 39 0.70 1.79 -5.97
C VAL A 39 0.30 1.22 -4.63
N LEU A 40 -0.92 1.51 -4.18
CA LEU A 40 -1.49 0.91 -2.97
C LEU A 40 -2.26 -0.36 -3.33
N PHE A 41 -2.32 -1.29 -2.39
CA PHE A 41 -3.10 -2.51 -2.44
C PHE A 41 -3.89 -2.60 -1.14
N GLU A 42 -5.21 -2.57 -1.26
CA GLU A 42 -6.10 -2.81 -0.13
C GLU A 42 -6.28 -4.32 0.03
N VAL A 43 -6.25 -4.77 1.28
CA VAL A 43 -6.61 -6.15 1.62
C VAL A 43 -8.12 -6.15 1.86
N ALA A 44 -8.88 -6.78 0.97
CA ALA A 44 -10.31 -6.94 1.17
C ALA A 44 -10.58 -7.86 2.37
N ASP A 45 -11.82 -7.83 2.90
CA ASP A 45 -12.24 -8.64 4.06
C ASP A 45 -12.03 -10.16 3.87
N ASP A 46 -12.05 -10.62 2.61
CA ASP A 46 -11.78 -12.01 2.20
C ASP A 46 -10.27 -12.33 2.09
N GLY A 47 -9.38 -11.37 2.34
CA GLY A 47 -7.93 -11.53 2.25
C GLY A 47 -7.35 -11.40 0.84
N THR A 48 -8.18 -11.02 -0.15
CA THR A 48 -7.73 -10.74 -1.51
C THR A 48 -7.07 -9.37 -1.61
N LEU A 49 -6.00 -9.25 -2.41
CA LEU A 49 -5.31 -7.98 -2.65
C LEU A 49 -5.93 -7.26 -3.84
N VAL A 50 -6.53 -6.10 -3.59
CA VAL A 50 -7.09 -5.23 -4.62
C VAL A 50 -6.17 -4.04 -4.82
N ALA A 51 -5.54 -3.96 -6.00
CA ALA A 51 -4.72 -2.81 -6.35
C ALA A 51 -5.61 -1.56 -6.42
N PHE A 52 -5.24 -0.52 -5.68
CA PHE A 52 -5.74 0.84 -5.81
C PHE A 52 -5.21 1.42 -7.14
N ALA A 53 -5.68 0.87 -8.25
CA ALA A 53 -5.67 1.59 -9.51
C ALA A 53 -6.78 2.64 -9.39
N THR A 54 -6.42 3.91 -9.51
CA THR A 54 -7.40 4.96 -9.71
C THR A 54 -8.40 4.52 -10.79
N CYS A 55 -9.68 4.63 -10.46
CA CYS A 55 -10.84 4.36 -11.31
C CYS A 55 -11.26 2.87 -11.44
N GLN A 56 -12.10 2.40 -10.51
CA GLN A 56 -13.29 1.65 -10.94
C GLN A 56 -14.41 2.67 -11.17
N PRO A 57 -14.71 3.08 -12.42
CA PRO A 57 -16.02 3.58 -12.73
C PRO A 57 -16.94 2.35 -12.82
N THR A 58 -17.53 1.94 -11.70
CA THR A 58 -18.71 1.09 -11.74
C THR A 58 -19.94 1.99 -11.69
N ILE A 59 -20.32 2.54 -12.85
CA ILE A 59 -21.70 2.80 -13.30
C ILE A 59 -21.70 2.63 -14.82
#